data_AF-A0A1F6WX80-F1
#
_entry.id   AF-A0A1F6WX80-F1
#
_cell.length_a   1.000
_cell.length_b   1.000
_cell.length_c   1.000
_cell.angle_alpha   90.00
_cell.angle_beta   90.00
_cell.angle_gamma   90.00
#
_symmetry.space_group_name_H-M   'P 1'
#
loop_
_entity.id
_entity.type
_entity.pdbx_description
1 polymer ?
#
loop_
_entity_poly.entity_id
_entity_poly.type
_entity_poly.pdbx_seq_one_letter_code
_entity_poly.pdbx_strand_id
1 'polypeptide(L)'
;MTHKSENKICQNCKEDFTIEPDDFGFYEKIKVPPPTFCPECRLVRRMISTNERVLYKRKCDLTGKDIFSMYEAGAKFPVYETDAWYSDGWDAYSYGMEYNENHSFFEQYLELQNKVPRMALVRQGMSVNSPYTHRLTSPKNCYMVFRATYPENSFYSYVVTKLMNSSDCIFSSDSELCYECINCEYCYNTKFCQESKYCRDSYFLYACRNCSNCVGCMNLVNQEYCIWNEKYTKEEYLEKLKELKLNSFSGISKMEKEFSLFKKKFPKKAIASIKSENVSGNWFSNSKNVYKSFDCLNVKDGKYLFGVFGAEDCMDYFEWGNKAELIYESENCGIDVSRLSFCTQCWMGASDLYYCNTCPGARNCFGCVGLKKGEYSILNKKYSKEEYEILKEKIIKQMSVTPYFDGKLEYRYGEAFPNSFSDFAYNESAAGDFFPLTKKEVLSRGYRWKDREKKNYETTIKSGELPETIGEVDDSILKEVIECGEKDSPNSVGAFRITENELSFYRRMDLPLPRVCFDIRHLRRLNKRPMLRLQKRDCSKCNVAVETVYTKEYSPIIYCETCYQQEVY
;
A
#
# COMPACT_ATOMS: atom_id res chain seq x y z
N MET A 1 17.70 -11.10 32.77
CA MET A 1 17.23 -10.45 34.02
C MET A 1 15.72 -10.25 33.89
N THR A 2 14.96 -9.97 34.95
CA THR A 2 13.54 -9.58 34.79
C THR A 2 13.46 -8.10 34.43
N HIS A 3 13.15 -7.81 33.17
CA HIS A 3 12.94 -6.44 32.70
C HIS A 3 11.64 -5.86 33.29
N LYS A 4 11.58 -4.53 33.37
CA LYS A 4 10.37 -3.76 33.72
C LYS A 4 9.99 -2.90 32.53
N SER A 5 8.73 -2.49 32.44
CA SER A 5 8.29 -1.54 31.41
C SER A 5 9.00 -0.20 31.58
N GLU A 6 9.33 0.44 30.46
CA GLU A 6 10.00 1.74 30.42
C GLU A 6 9.14 2.71 29.59
N ASN A 7 8.80 3.86 30.18
CA ASN A 7 8.14 4.94 29.44
C ASN A 7 9.21 5.87 28.85
N LYS A 8 9.13 6.12 27.54
CA LYS A 8 10.03 7.00 26.81
C LYS A 8 9.25 8.08 26.04
N ILE A 9 9.88 9.22 25.84
CA ILE A 9 9.38 10.28 24.97
C ILE A 9 9.87 10.00 23.54
N CYS A 10 8.96 9.93 22.58
CA CYS A 10 9.29 9.76 21.16
C CYS A 10 10.13 10.92 20.64
N GLN A 11 11.30 10.67 20.06
CA GLN A 11 12.15 11.76 19.58
C GLN A 11 11.51 12.58 18.44
N ASN A 12 10.61 11.99 17.66
CA ASN A 12 9.92 12.66 16.55
C ASN A 12 8.68 13.42 16.98
N CYS A 13 7.64 12.72 17.46
CA CYS A 13 6.34 13.34 17.79
C CYS A 13 6.26 13.92 19.20
N LYS A 14 7.25 13.68 20.07
CA LYS A 14 7.30 14.10 21.49
C LYS A 14 6.20 13.55 22.40
N GLU A 15 5.38 12.63 21.88
CA GLU A 15 4.42 11.84 22.67
C GLU A 15 5.12 10.73 23.46
N ASP A 16 4.55 10.36 24.60
CA ASP A 16 4.99 9.22 25.40
C ASP A 16 4.68 7.88 24.68
N PHE A 17 5.57 6.91 24.83
CA PHE A 17 5.34 5.51 24.47
C PHE A 17 6.00 4.57 25.48
N THR A 18 5.38 3.41 25.68
CA THR A 18 5.89 2.37 26.58
C THR A 18 6.66 1.33 25.75
N ILE A 19 7.83 0.91 26.27
CA ILE A 19 8.54 -0.30 25.86
C ILE A 19 8.19 -1.37 26.89
N GLU A 20 7.62 -2.48 26.43
CA GLU A 20 7.17 -3.56 27.31
C GLU A 20 8.34 -4.48 27.72
N PRO A 21 8.25 -5.20 28.87
CA PRO A 21 9.32 -6.09 29.33
C PRO A 21 9.79 -7.10 28.25
N ASP A 22 8.85 -7.61 27.46
CA ASP A 22 9.09 -8.59 26.39
C ASP A 22 9.74 -7.98 25.14
N ASP A 23 9.76 -6.65 24.99
CA ASP A 23 10.47 -5.98 23.90
C ASP A 23 12.00 -6.00 24.14
N PHE A 24 12.45 -5.88 25.39
CA PHE A 24 13.88 -5.87 25.71
C PHE A 24 14.59 -7.16 25.30
N GLY A 25 13.96 -8.32 25.55
CA GLY A 25 14.48 -9.61 25.12
C GLY A 25 14.60 -9.75 23.60
N PHE A 26 13.76 -9.05 22.82
CA PHE A 26 13.89 -8.98 21.37
C PHE A 26 15.13 -8.16 20.96
N TYR A 27 15.29 -6.95 21.49
CA TYR A 27 16.43 -6.07 21.15
C TYR A 27 17.78 -6.71 21.53
N GLU A 28 17.85 -7.39 22.68
CA GLU A 28 19.02 -8.18 23.08
C GLU A 28 19.31 -9.32 22.09
N LYS A 29 18.28 -10.06 21.63
CA LYS A 29 18.43 -11.19 20.70
C LYS A 29 18.99 -10.77 19.32
N ILE A 30 18.68 -9.55 18.85
CA ILE A 30 19.24 -8.99 17.60
C ILE A 30 20.43 -8.03 17.81
N LYS A 31 20.90 -7.85 19.05
CA LYS A 31 22.02 -6.97 19.42
C LYS A 31 21.84 -5.49 19.00
N VAL A 32 20.66 -4.91 19.26
CA VAL A 32 20.39 -3.48 19.01
C VAL A 32 19.94 -2.78 20.30
N PRO A 33 20.08 -1.45 20.43
CA PRO A 33 19.48 -0.72 21.53
C PRO A 33 17.94 -0.61 21.39
N PRO A 34 17.20 -0.40 22.49
CA PRO A 34 15.76 -0.15 22.43
C PRO A 34 15.44 1.18 21.72
N PRO A 35 14.34 1.27 20.96
CA PRO A 35 14.03 2.38 20.07
C PRO A 35 13.87 3.73 20.78
N THR A 36 14.11 4.79 20.02
CA THR A 36 13.85 6.19 20.42
C THR A 36 12.61 6.79 19.74
N PHE A 37 12.02 6.09 18.76
CA PHE A 37 10.81 6.47 18.05
C PHE A 37 9.61 5.59 18.45
N CYS A 38 8.45 6.22 18.63
CA CYS A 38 7.21 5.49 18.88
C CYS A 38 6.77 4.65 17.66
N PRO A 39 5.92 3.62 17.89
CA PRO A 39 5.43 2.72 16.85
C PRO A 39 4.88 3.38 15.57
N GLU A 40 4.03 4.41 15.70
CA GLU A 40 3.42 5.09 14.53
C GLU A 40 4.49 5.84 13.72
N CYS A 41 5.46 6.48 14.40
CA CYS A 41 6.56 7.16 13.72
C CYS A 41 7.45 6.17 12.95
N ARG A 42 7.70 4.97 13.50
CA ARG A 42 8.47 3.91 12.83
C ARG A 42 7.73 3.33 11.61
N LEU A 43 6.41 3.16 11.69
CA LEU A 43 5.59 2.80 10.52
C LEU A 43 5.62 3.87 9.42
N VAL A 44 5.46 5.14 9.78
CA VAL A 44 5.52 6.26 8.82
C VAL A 44 6.92 6.38 8.19
N ARG A 45 8.00 6.19 8.95
CA ARG A 45 9.39 6.19 8.45
C ARG A 45 9.66 5.10 7.41
N ARG A 46 8.98 3.95 7.49
CA ARG A 46 8.95 2.98 6.40
C ARG A 46 8.22 3.60 5.20
N MET A 47 6.92 3.84 5.35
CA MET A 47 6.03 4.28 4.25
C MET A 47 6.52 5.48 3.44
N ILE A 48 7.24 6.44 4.03
CA ILE A 48 7.82 7.59 3.27
C ILE A 48 8.85 7.16 2.22
N SER A 49 9.46 5.99 2.36
CA SER A 49 10.45 5.42 1.44
C SER A 49 9.81 4.65 0.28
N THR A 50 8.48 4.58 0.23
CA THR A 50 7.71 3.90 -0.82
C THR A 50 6.85 4.87 -1.61
N ASN A 51 7.22 5.13 -2.87
CA ASN A 51 6.27 5.55 -3.90
C ASN A 51 5.58 4.31 -4.52
N GLU A 52 4.24 4.35 -4.59
CA GLU A 52 3.40 3.27 -5.11
C GLU A 52 2.68 3.58 -6.42
N ARG A 53 2.48 4.87 -6.76
CA ARG A 53 1.64 5.26 -7.91
C ARG A 53 2.08 6.50 -8.69
N VAL A 54 2.94 7.35 -8.14
CA VAL A 54 3.33 8.60 -8.79
C VAL A 54 4.36 8.28 -9.85
N LEU A 55 3.98 8.39 -11.13
CA LEU A 55 4.83 8.05 -12.26
C LEU A 55 5.31 9.29 -13.00
N TYR A 56 6.61 9.33 -13.25
CA TYR A 56 7.31 10.35 -14.02
C TYR A 56 7.71 9.79 -15.39
N LYS A 57 7.56 10.60 -16.44
CA LYS A 57 8.22 10.32 -17.73
C LYS A 57 9.65 10.88 -17.67
N ARG A 58 10.65 10.03 -17.94
CA ARG A 58 12.06 10.44 -18.04
C ARG A 58 12.79 9.60 -19.10
N LYS A 59 14.08 9.84 -19.28
CA LYS A 59 14.96 8.91 -20.01
C LYS A 59 15.58 7.88 -19.06
N CYS A 60 15.84 6.69 -19.59
CA CYS A 60 16.69 5.69 -18.98
C CYS A 60 18.14 6.15 -19.12
N ASP A 61 18.88 6.30 -18.02
CA ASP A 61 20.23 6.87 -18.07
C ASP A 61 21.28 5.90 -18.63
N LEU A 62 20.96 4.60 -18.74
CA LEU A 62 21.80 3.59 -19.40
C LEU A 62 21.49 3.42 -20.90
N THR A 63 20.21 3.53 -21.31
CA THR A 63 19.77 3.17 -22.67
C THR A 63 19.21 4.33 -23.49
N GLY A 64 19.03 5.52 -22.91
CA GLY A 64 18.50 6.72 -23.57
C GLY A 64 17.02 6.69 -23.96
N LYS A 65 16.37 5.53 -23.83
CA LYS A 65 14.93 5.31 -24.12
C LYS A 65 14.06 6.18 -23.22
N ASP A 66 12.91 6.59 -23.74
CA ASP A 66 11.85 7.20 -22.94
C ASP A 66 11.15 6.12 -22.10
N ILE A 67 11.03 6.36 -20.79
CA ILE A 67 10.51 5.40 -19.82
C ILE A 67 9.58 6.07 -18.81
N PHE A 68 8.76 5.27 -18.15
CA PHE A 68 8.10 5.65 -16.90
C PHE A 68 8.95 5.21 -15.71
N SER A 69 8.95 6.02 -14.65
CA SER A 69 9.70 5.76 -13.42
C SER A 69 8.96 6.29 -12.20
N MET A 70 9.17 5.68 -11.04
CA MET A 70 8.79 6.26 -9.75
C MET A 70 9.66 7.47 -9.36
N TYR A 71 10.78 7.71 -10.05
CA TYR A 71 11.70 8.82 -9.81
C TYR A 71 11.60 9.90 -10.90
N GLU A 72 11.58 11.16 -10.49
CA GLU A 72 11.60 12.31 -11.40
C GLU A 72 12.93 12.46 -12.15
N ALA A 73 12.95 13.25 -13.22
CA ALA A 73 14.17 13.49 -14.01
C ALA A 73 15.31 14.15 -13.21
N GLY A 74 14.98 14.97 -12.19
CA GLY A 74 15.95 15.62 -11.30
C GLY A 74 16.50 14.75 -10.15
N ALA A 75 16.29 13.43 -10.17
CA ALA A 75 16.88 12.52 -9.19
C ALA A 75 18.43 12.59 -9.20
N LYS A 76 19.05 12.50 -8.03
CA LYS A 76 20.51 12.66 -7.86
C LYS A 76 21.35 11.50 -8.44
N PHE A 77 20.72 10.35 -8.61
CA PHE A 77 21.31 9.06 -9.02
C PHE A 77 20.80 8.64 -10.40
N PRO A 78 21.55 7.81 -11.14
CA PRO A 78 21.07 7.24 -12.40
C PRO A 78 19.84 6.33 -12.20
N VAL A 79 18.94 6.30 -13.17
CA VAL A 79 17.70 5.52 -13.17
C VAL A 79 17.57 4.73 -14.46
N TYR A 80 17.49 3.41 -14.32
CA TYR A 80 17.50 2.45 -15.42
C TYR A 80 16.15 1.74 -15.55
N GLU A 81 15.70 1.46 -16.78
CA GLU A 81 14.53 0.59 -17.02
C GLU A 81 14.75 -0.80 -16.40
N THR A 82 13.67 -1.47 -15.98
CA THR A 82 13.73 -2.74 -15.22
C THR A 82 14.69 -3.75 -15.84
N ASP A 83 14.59 -3.97 -17.15
CA ASP A 83 15.37 -4.99 -17.87
C ASP A 83 16.85 -4.58 -17.97
N ALA A 84 17.13 -3.30 -18.21
CA ALA A 84 18.49 -2.76 -18.25
C ALA A 84 19.16 -2.80 -16.86
N TRP A 85 18.38 -2.58 -15.79
CA TRP A 85 18.87 -2.71 -14.41
C TRP A 85 19.24 -4.16 -14.07
N TYR A 86 18.47 -5.14 -14.53
CA TYR A 86 18.83 -6.56 -14.36
C TYR A 86 19.97 -7.03 -15.26
N SER A 87 20.14 -6.43 -16.45
CA SER A 87 21.21 -6.77 -17.41
C SER A 87 22.64 -6.62 -16.86
N ASP A 88 23.60 -7.19 -17.59
CA ASP A 88 25.04 -7.09 -17.32
C ASP A 88 25.66 -5.76 -17.84
N GLY A 89 24.84 -4.81 -18.30
CA GLY A 89 25.29 -3.50 -18.81
C GLY A 89 25.83 -2.55 -17.73
N TRP A 90 25.79 -2.94 -16.46
CA TRP A 90 26.40 -2.22 -15.33
C TRP A 90 26.65 -3.18 -14.15
N ASP A 91 27.63 -2.83 -13.31
CA ASP A 91 27.94 -3.56 -12.07
C ASP A 91 27.93 -2.62 -10.86
N ALA A 92 27.23 -3.02 -9.81
CA ALA A 92 27.13 -2.28 -8.55
C ALA A 92 28.45 -2.28 -7.76
N TYR A 93 29.35 -3.27 -7.93
CA TYR A 93 30.68 -3.25 -7.29
C TYR A 93 31.59 -2.14 -7.83
N SER A 94 31.35 -1.64 -9.05
CA SER A 94 32.12 -0.50 -9.61
C SER A 94 31.93 0.82 -8.84
N TYR A 95 30.93 0.88 -7.95
CA TYR A 95 30.65 2.01 -7.05
C TYR A 95 31.19 1.80 -5.62
N GLY A 96 31.96 0.73 -5.39
CA GLY A 96 32.46 0.38 -4.06
C GLY A 96 33.33 1.46 -3.41
N MET A 97 33.10 1.70 -2.12
CA MET A 97 33.82 2.71 -1.32
C MET A 97 34.59 2.05 -0.17
N GLU A 98 35.78 2.57 0.13
CA GLU A 98 36.49 2.26 1.37
C GLU A 98 35.78 2.94 2.55
N TYR A 99 35.64 2.24 3.68
CA TYR A 99 35.10 2.84 4.89
C TYR A 99 36.13 3.74 5.57
N ASN A 100 35.76 5.00 5.79
CA ASN A 100 36.56 6.01 6.50
C ASN A 100 35.99 6.25 7.90
N GLU A 101 36.79 6.02 8.93
CA GLU A 101 36.38 6.16 10.34
C GLU A 101 36.24 7.62 10.81
N ASN A 102 36.72 8.59 10.03
CA ASN A 102 36.64 10.03 10.33
C ASN A 102 35.29 10.65 9.93
N HIS A 103 34.46 9.94 9.16
CA HIS A 103 33.10 10.33 8.81
C HIS A 103 32.09 9.37 9.43
N SER A 104 30.86 9.82 9.67
CA SER A 104 29.82 8.90 10.11
C SER A 104 29.50 7.89 8.99
N PHE A 105 29.02 6.71 9.37
CA PHE A 105 28.56 5.72 8.41
C PHE A 105 27.41 6.25 7.51
N PHE A 106 26.47 7.02 8.07
CA PHE A 106 25.30 7.51 7.34
C PHE A 106 25.66 8.54 6.25
N GLU A 107 26.68 9.38 6.46
CA GLU A 107 27.21 10.27 5.40
C GLU A 107 27.76 9.48 4.21
N GLN A 108 28.58 8.46 4.49
CA GLN A 108 29.19 7.59 3.47
C GLN A 108 28.14 6.75 2.73
N TYR A 109 27.12 6.25 3.44
CA TYR A 109 25.98 5.59 2.81
C TYR A 109 25.19 6.54 1.90
N LEU A 110 24.91 7.77 2.36
CA LEU A 110 24.17 8.75 1.55
C LEU A 110 24.96 9.14 0.29
N GLU A 111 26.30 9.22 0.37
CA GLU A 111 27.15 9.41 -0.80
C GLU A 111 27.00 8.26 -1.81
N LEU A 112 27.07 7.01 -1.36
CA LEU A 112 26.86 5.81 -2.20
C LEU A 112 25.45 5.77 -2.80
N GLN A 113 24.42 6.01 -1.99
CA GLN A 113 23.00 5.99 -2.36
C GLN A 113 22.63 7.05 -3.42
N ASN A 114 23.42 8.13 -3.52
CA ASN A 114 23.27 9.16 -4.55
C ASN A 114 24.07 8.89 -5.83
N LYS A 115 24.98 7.90 -5.83
CA LYS A 115 25.78 7.52 -7.02
C LYS A 115 25.26 6.26 -7.71
N VAL A 116 24.81 5.26 -6.94
CA VAL A 116 24.45 3.94 -7.46
C VAL A 116 23.15 3.98 -8.29
N PRO A 117 23.13 3.39 -9.50
CA PRO A 117 21.93 3.32 -10.35
C PRO A 117 20.75 2.56 -9.74
N ARG A 118 19.55 3.03 -10.04
CA ARG A 118 18.30 2.50 -9.47
C ARG A 118 17.30 2.04 -10.53
N MET A 119 16.51 1.04 -10.15
CA MET A 119 15.45 0.50 -11.00
C MET A 119 14.29 1.48 -11.12
N ALA A 120 13.86 1.81 -12.34
CA ALA A 120 12.82 2.79 -12.60
C ALA A 120 11.44 2.37 -12.06
N LEU A 121 11.08 1.10 -12.21
CA LEU A 121 9.81 0.49 -11.80
C LEU A 121 10.07 -0.94 -11.33
N VAL A 122 9.49 -1.32 -10.18
CA VAL A 122 9.59 -2.68 -9.63
C VAL A 122 8.59 -3.57 -10.36
N ARG A 123 9.09 -4.51 -11.17
CA ARG A 123 8.29 -5.51 -11.89
C ARG A 123 8.98 -6.87 -11.79
N GLN A 124 8.21 -7.92 -11.52
CA GLN A 124 8.69 -9.30 -11.42
C GLN A 124 7.96 -10.18 -12.43
N GLY A 125 8.61 -11.25 -12.89
CA GLY A 125 8.06 -12.10 -13.95
C GLY A 125 7.90 -11.35 -15.29
N MET A 126 6.92 -11.75 -16.09
CA MET A 126 6.77 -11.28 -17.48
C MET A 126 5.67 -10.21 -17.60
N SER A 127 6.06 -8.95 -17.84
CA SER A 127 5.14 -7.83 -18.03
C SER A 127 4.74 -7.67 -19.51
N VAL A 128 3.55 -8.13 -19.89
CA VAL A 128 3.04 -8.04 -21.27
C VAL A 128 2.12 -6.83 -21.43
N ASN A 129 2.40 -5.95 -22.41
CA ASN A 129 1.56 -4.79 -22.77
C ASN A 129 1.12 -3.91 -21.58
N SER A 130 1.98 -3.77 -20.58
CA SER A 130 1.64 -3.13 -19.29
C SER A 130 2.62 -2.02 -18.87
N PRO A 131 2.91 -0.99 -19.71
CA PRO A 131 3.98 -0.02 -19.42
C PRO A 131 3.69 0.94 -18.25
N TYR A 132 2.42 1.13 -17.88
CA TYR A 132 1.98 2.02 -16.78
C TYR A 132 1.70 1.22 -15.50
N THR A 133 2.60 0.31 -15.14
CA THR A 133 2.40 -0.61 -14.01
C THR A 133 3.62 -0.66 -13.10
N HIS A 134 3.39 -0.73 -11.79
CA HIS A 134 4.45 -0.66 -10.77
C HIS A 134 4.13 -1.52 -9.54
N ARG A 135 5.16 -2.20 -9.01
CA ARG A 135 5.11 -3.15 -7.89
C ARG A 135 4.22 -4.36 -8.20
N LEU A 136 4.56 -5.13 -9.24
CA LEU A 136 3.71 -6.25 -9.65
C LEU A 136 4.42 -7.41 -10.32
N THR A 137 3.77 -8.56 -10.22
CA THR A 137 4.20 -9.86 -10.75
C THR A 137 3.35 -10.25 -11.95
N SER A 138 4.00 -10.41 -13.10
CA SER A 138 3.42 -10.87 -14.37
C SER A 138 2.07 -10.25 -14.78
N PRO A 139 1.98 -8.91 -14.96
CA PRO A 139 0.80 -8.26 -15.49
C PRO A 139 0.62 -8.51 -17.00
N LYS A 140 -0.64 -8.54 -17.48
CA LYS A 140 -0.96 -8.66 -18.91
C LYS A 140 -2.06 -7.67 -19.32
N ASN A 141 -1.77 -6.84 -20.31
CA ASN A 141 -2.68 -5.81 -20.84
C ASN A 141 -3.25 -4.87 -19.75
N CYS A 142 -2.42 -4.46 -18.80
CA CYS A 142 -2.82 -3.64 -17.65
C CYS A 142 -2.38 -2.17 -17.76
N TYR A 143 -3.23 -1.25 -17.30
CA TYR A 143 -2.97 0.19 -17.35
C TYR A 143 -3.27 0.86 -16.01
N MET A 144 -2.29 1.59 -15.45
CA MET A 144 -2.40 2.24 -14.13
C MET A 144 -2.85 1.26 -13.04
N VAL A 145 -2.31 0.03 -13.10
CA VAL A 145 -2.46 -0.99 -12.05
C VAL A 145 -1.22 -0.98 -11.18
N PHE A 146 -1.42 -1.05 -9.88
CA PHE A 146 -0.38 -0.86 -8.86
C PHE A 146 -0.50 -1.93 -7.79
N ARG A 147 0.63 -2.44 -7.28
CA ARG A 147 0.66 -3.48 -6.23
C ARG A 147 -0.20 -4.70 -6.58
N ALA A 148 0.26 -5.52 -7.53
CA ALA A 148 -0.58 -6.60 -8.04
C ALA A 148 0.15 -7.92 -8.37
N THR A 149 -0.59 -9.02 -8.30
CA THR A 149 -0.08 -10.35 -8.62
C THR A 149 -1.00 -11.01 -9.64
N TYR A 150 -0.48 -11.27 -10.85
CA TYR A 150 -1.22 -11.82 -12.00
C TYR A 150 -2.49 -11.05 -12.41
N PRO A 151 -2.50 -9.71 -12.50
CA PRO A 151 -3.63 -8.99 -13.09
C PRO A 151 -3.66 -9.17 -14.61
N GLU A 152 -4.86 -9.34 -15.18
CA GLU A 152 -5.05 -9.44 -16.63
C GLU A 152 -6.21 -8.55 -17.12
N ASN A 153 -6.02 -7.85 -18.24
CA ASN A 153 -7.03 -7.01 -18.92
C ASN A 153 -7.72 -6.04 -17.95
N SER A 154 -6.95 -5.43 -17.04
CA SER A 154 -7.48 -4.69 -15.89
C SER A 154 -6.83 -3.32 -15.72
N PHE A 155 -7.57 -2.36 -15.18
CA PHE A 155 -7.22 -0.93 -15.19
C PHE A 155 -7.39 -0.25 -13.83
N TYR A 156 -6.64 0.82 -13.55
CA TYR A 156 -6.87 1.77 -12.44
C TYR A 156 -7.05 1.14 -11.04
N SER A 157 -6.40 -0.01 -10.81
CA SER A 157 -6.63 -0.87 -9.65
C SER A 157 -5.39 -0.94 -8.76
N TYR A 158 -5.60 -1.14 -7.46
CA TYR A 158 -4.56 -0.97 -6.44
C TYR A 158 -4.65 -2.04 -5.33
N VAL A 159 -3.55 -2.77 -5.10
CA VAL A 159 -3.50 -3.92 -4.17
C VAL A 159 -4.47 -5.02 -4.63
N VAL A 160 -4.10 -5.76 -5.69
CA VAL A 160 -5.01 -6.76 -6.29
C VAL A 160 -4.32 -8.06 -6.72
N THR A 161 -4.98 -9.20 -6.55
CA THR A 161 -4.43 -10.53 -6.89
C THR A 161 -5.37 -11.28 -7.82
N LYS A 162 -4.89 -11.76 -8.97
CA LYS A 162 -5.68 -12.45 -10.00
C LYS A 162 -6.98 -11.71 -10.37
N LEU A 163 -6.85 -10.39 -10.53
CA LEU A 163 -7.96 -9.55 -10.98
C LEU A 163 -8.02 -9.61 -12.51
N MET A 164 -9.17 -10.01 -13.05
CA MET A 164 -9.37 -10.17 -14.49
C MET A 164 -10.46 -9.24 -15.01
N ASN A 165 -10.28 -8.67 -16.20
CA ASN A 165 -11.33 -7.95 -16.92
C ASN A 165 -12.03 -6.83 -16.12
N SER A 166 -11.32 -6.19 -15.18
CA SER A 166 -11.89 -5.30 -14.14
C SER A 166 -11.26 -3.91 -14.13
N SER A 167 -11.97 -2.90 -13.63
CA SER A 167 -11.42 -1.54 -13.46
C SER A 167 -11.70 -0.99 -12.07
N ASP A 168 -10.85 -0.06 -11.63
CA ASP A 168 -11.13 0.76 -10.45
C ASP A 168 -11.39 -0.05 -9.15
N CYS A 169 -10.73 -1.21 -9.00
CA CYS A 169 -10.85 -2.07 -7.83
C CYS A 169 -9.68 -1.87 -6.87
N ILE A 170 -9.93 -1.91 -5.56
CA ILE A 170 -8.88 -1.86 -4.54
C ILE A 170 -8.97 -3.02 -3.54
N PHE A 171 -7.82 -3.53 -3.10
CA PHE A 171 -7.71 -4.61 -2.11
C PHE A 171 -8.56 -5.85 -2.45
N SER A 172 -8.64 -6.21 -3.74
CA SER A 172 -9.53 -7.25 -4.25
C SER A 172 -8.78 -8.42 -4.87
N SER A 173 -9.30 -9.64 -4.69
CA SER A 173 -8.63 -10.87 -5.12
C SER A 173 -9.55 -11.89 -5.80
N ASP A 174 -8.96 -12.68 -6.69
CA ASP A 174 -9.58 -13.82 -7.37
C ASP A 174 -10.97 -13.46 -7.95
N SER A 175 -11.07 -12.29 -8.60
CA SER A 175 -12.34 -11.67 -9.03
C SER A 175 -12.30 -11.21 -10.49
N GLU A 176 -13.45 -11.22 -11.14
CA GLU A 176 -13.59 -10.93 -12.57
C GLU A 176 -14.79 -9.99 -12.86
N LEU A 177 -14.67 -9.15 -13.90
CA LEU A 177 -15.69 -8.18 -14.32
C LEU A 177 -16.16 -7.29 -13.17
N CYS A 178 -15.24 -6.81 -12.35
CA CYS A 178 -15.53 -5.93 -11.23
C CYS A 178 -15.29 -4.45 -11.57
N TYR A 179 -16.08 -3.55 -10.95
CA TYR A 179 -15.93 -2.11 -11.10
C TYR A 179 -16.17 -1.37 -9.78
N GLU A 180 -15.29 -0.42 -9.41
CA GLU A 180 -15.42 0.37 -8.17
C GLU A 180 -15.55 -0.49 -6.89
N CYS A 181 -14.97 -1.70 -6.90
CA CYS A 181 -15.04 -2.64 -5.78
C CYS A 181 -13.91 -2.42 -4.76
N ILE A 182 -14.20 -2.70 -3.48
CA ILE A 182 -13.29 -2.48 -2.34
C ILE A 182 -13.32 -3.71 -1.44
N ASN A 183 -12.17 -4.34 -1.16
CA ASN A 183 -12.11 -5.53 -0.31
C ASN A 183 -13.06 -6.67 -0.78
N CYS A 184 -13.12 -6.91 -2.09
CA CYS A 184 -13.96 -7.97 -2.68
C CYS A 184 -13.14 -9.19 -3.09
N GLU A 185 -13.67 -10.38 -2.81
CA GLU A 185 -12.96 -11.66 -3.01
C GLU A 185 -13.89 -12.72 -3.63
N TYR A 186 -13.40 -13.46 -4.64
CA TYR A 186 -14.19 -14.44 -5.39
C TYR A 186 -15.49 -13.86 -5.98
N CYS A 187 -15.46 -12.60 -6.45
CA CYS A 187 -16.62 -11.91 -7.01
C CYS A 187 -16.62 -11.91 -8.55
N TYR A 188 -17.81 -11.96 -9.16
CA TYR A 188 -17.99 -11.98 -10.61
C TYR A 188 -19.07 -10.98 -11.07
N ASN A 189 -18.77 -10.08 -12.01
CA ASN A 189 -19.74 -9.09 -12.50
C ASN A 189 -20.36 -8.25 -11.35
N THR A 190 -19.52 -7.75 -10.43
CA THR A 190 -19.98 -6.91 -9.30
C THR A 190 -19.53 -5.46 -9.42
N LYS A 191 -20.39 -4.54 -9.02
CA LYS A 191 -20.16 -3.10 -9.22
C LYS A 191 -20.45 -2.29 -7.96
N PHE A 192 -19.52 -1.40 -7.58
CA PHE A 192 -19.61 -0.56 -6.39
C PHE A 192 -19.74 -1.32 -5.06
N CYS A 193 -19.27 -2.57 -5.01
CA CYS A 193 -19.37 -3.46 -3.84
C CYS A 193 -18.20 -3.27 -2.86
N GLN A 194 -18.45 -3.50 -1.58
CA GLN A 194 -17.48 -3.31 -0.50
C GLN A 194 -17.50 -4.49 0.51
N GLU A 195 -16.35 -4.93 1.03
CA GLU A 195 -16.19 -6.05 2.00
C GLU A 195 -16.91 -7.37 1.63
N SER A 196 -17.27 -7.58 0.36
CA SER A 196 -18.22 -8.64 -0.05
C SER A 196 -17.51 -9.81 -0.75
N LYS A 197 -17.93 -11.05 -0.44
CA LYS A 197 -17.23 -12.28 -0.87
C LYS A 197 -18.15 -13.27 -1.57
N TYR A 198 -17.65 -13.98 -2.58
CA TYR A 198 -18.42 -14.98 -3.35
C TYR A 198 -19.70 -14.40 -4.01
N CYS A 199 -19.72 -13.10 -4.29
CA CYS A 199 -20.92 -12.43 -4.82
C CYS A 199 -20.86 -12.31 -6.33
N ARG A 200 -22.03 -12.42 -7.00
CA ARG A 200 -22.11 -12.25 -8.46
C ARG A 200 -23.27 -11.37 -8.92
N ASP A 201 -23.12 -10.76 -10.10
CA ASP A 201 -24.21 -10.07 -10.82
C ASP A 201 -24.95 -9.05 -9.94
N SER A 202 -24.19 -8.28 -9.15
CA SER A 202 -24.71 -7.48 -8.01
C SER A 202 -24.10 -6.09 -7.93
N TYR A 203 -24.85 -5.16 -7.33
CA TYR A 203 -24.52 -3.74 -7.25
C TYR A 203 -24.60 -3.26 -5.79
N PHE A 204 -23.68 -2.39 -5.36
CA PHE A 204 -23.76 -1.73 -4.05
C PHE A 204 -23.98 -2.72 -2.89
N LEU A 205 -23.19 -3.78 -2.82
CA LEU A 205 -23.18 -4.68 -1.66
C LEU A 205 -22.21 -4.18 -0.58
N TYR A 206 -22.52 -4.42 0.70
CA TYR A 206 -21.56 -4.26 1.79
C TYR A 206 -21.57 -5.44 2.74
N ALA A 207 -20.41 -6.08 2.94
CA ALA A 207 -20.24 -7.24 3.81
C ALA A 207 -21.17 -8.44 3.51
N CYS A 208 -21.68 -8.54 2.28
CA CYS A 208 -22.49 -9.66 1.83
C CYS A 208 -21.61 -10.87 1.49
N ARG A 209 -22.17 -12.08 1.63
CA ARG A 209 -21.47 -13.35 1.34
C ARG A 209 -22.34 -14.27 0.51
N ASN A 210 -21.77 -14.83 -0.55
CA ASN A 210 -22.44 -15.81 -1.43
C ASN A 210 -23.83 -15.31 -1.88
N CYS A 211 -23.87 -14.10 -2.43
CA CYS A 211 -25.11 -13.46 -2.88
C CYS A 211 -25.12 -13.21 -4.39
N SER A 212 -26.27 -13.36 -5.05
CA SER A 212 -26.38 -13.13 -6.49
C SER A 212 -27.62 -12.35 -6.92
N ASN A 213 -27.51 -11.43 -7.87
CA ASN A 213 -28.62 -10.54 -8.25
C ASN A 213 -29.11 -9.73 -7.03
N CYS A 214 -28.21 -9.01 -6.36
CA CYS A 214 -28.54 -8.20 -5.19
C CYS A 214 -28.13 -6.73 -5.39
N VAL A 215 -28.93 -5.79 -4.88
CA VAL A 215 -28.71 -4.35 -5.03
C VAL A 215 -28.88 -3.60 -3.71
N GLY A 216 -27.88 -2.82 -3.30
CA GLY A 216 -27.98 -1.97 -2.10
C GLY A 216 -28.04 -2.76 -0.79
N CYS A 217 -27.64 -4.03 -0.80
CA CYS A 217 -27.79 -4.94 0.32
C CYS A 217 -26.60 -4.90 1.27
N MET A 218 -26.86 -5.22 2.54
CA MET A 218 -25.91 -5.25 3.64
C MET A 218 -25.98 -6.55 4.43
N ASN A 219 -24.81 -7.09 4.78
CA ASN A 219 -24.66 -8.23 5.68
C ASN A 219 -25.45 -9.50 5.26
N LEU A 220 -25.96 -9.60 4.02
CA LEU A 220 -26.72 -10.77 3.59
C LEU A 220 -25.82 -11.97 3.37
N VAL A 221 -26.32 -13.16 3.67
CA VAL A 221 -25.62 -14.44 3.48
C VAL A 221 -26.53 -15.40 2.72
N ASN A 222 -26.03 -16.02 1.65
CA ASN A 222 -26.75 -17.00 0.82
C ASN A 222 -28.09 -16.46 0.26
N GLN A 223 -28.14 -15.21 -0.17
CA GLN A 223 -29.36 -14.57 -0.70
C GLN A 223 -29.26 -14.22 -2.19
N GLU A 224 -30.39 -14.13 -2.85
CA GLU A 224 -30.48 -13.71 -4.25
C GLU A 224 -31.76 -12.92 -4.54
N TYR A 225 -31.76 -12.12 -5.61
CA TYR A 225 -32.90 -11.26 -5.98
C TYR A 225 -33.35 -10.33 -4.85
N CYS A 226 -32.39 -9.72 -4.16
CA CYS A 226 -32.68 -8.79 -3.06
C CYS A 226 -32.37 -7.33 -3.43
N ILE A 227 -33.23 -6.41 -3.02
CA ILE A 227 -33.00 -4.97 -3.13
C ILE A 227 -33.22 -4.35 -1.76
N TRP A 228 -32.26 -3.56 -1.24
CA TRP A 228 -32.33 -2.97 0.11
C TRP A 228 -32.58 -3.98 1.24
N ASN A 229 -31.98 -5.16 1.16
CA ASN A 229 -32.22 -6.34 2.03
C ASN A 229 -33.59 -7.01 1.93
N GLU A 230 -34.51 -6.52 1.11
CA GLU A 230 -35.81 -7.16 0.86
C GLU A 230 -35.69 -8.15 -0.29
N LYS A 231 -36.28 -9.34 -0.14
CA LYS A 231 -36.31 -10.41 -1.14
C LYS A 231 -37.46 -10.19 -2.13
N TYR A 232 -37.18 -10.32 -3.42
CA TYR A 232 -38.16 -10.23 -4.50
C TYR A 232 -38.24 -11.54 -5.30
N THR A 233 -39.29 -11.71 -6.10
CA THR A 233 -39.25 -12.67 -7.22
C THR A 233 -38.26 -12.18 -8.27
N LYS A 234 -37.84 -13.09 -9.17
CA LYS A 234 -36.88 -12.75 -10.23
C LYS A 234 -37.45 -11.69 -11.17
N GLU A 235 -38.73 -11.77 -11.48
CA GLU A 235 -39.45 -10.90 -12.40
C GLU A 235 -39.56 -9.48 -11.82
N GLU A 236 -40.05 -9.35 -10.57
CA GLU A 236 -40.11 -8.08 -9.85
C GLU A 236 -38.72 -7.44 -9.66
N TYR A 237 -37.71 -8.26 -9.35
CA TYR A 237 -36.32 -7.79 -9.24
C TYR A 237 -35.82 -7.17 -10.55
N LEU A 238 -36.08 -7.82 -11.69
CA LEU A 238 -35.65 -7.33 -13.01
C LEU A 238 -36.41 -6.07 -13.46
N GLU A 239 -37.64 -5.87 -13.01
CA GLU A 239 -38.39 -4.62 -13.21
C GLU A 239 -37.79 -3.50 -12.34
N LYS A 240 -37.67 -3.72 -11.02
CA LYS A 240 -37.10 -2.75 -10.08
C LYS A 240 -35.66 -2.37 -10.41
N LEU A 241 -34.84 -3.30 -10.90
CA LEU A 241 -33.46 -3.02 -11.33
C LEU A 241 -33.41 -1.96 -12.43
N LYS A 242 -34.38 -1.93 -13.36
CA LYS A 242 -34.47 -0.92 -14.42
C LYS A 242 -34.87 0.45 -13.86
N GLU A 243 -35.76 0.50 -12.87
CA GLU A 243 -36.19 1.74 -12.21
C GLU A 243 -35.02 2.47 -11.53
N LEU A 244 -34.04 1.72 -11.02
CA LEU A 244 -32.84 2.27 -10.38
C LEU A 244 -31.85 2.94 -11.36
N LYS A 245 -31.95 2.66 -12.67
CA LYS A 245 -31.11 3.25 -13.74
C LYS A 245 -29.60 3.18 -13.44
N LEU A 246 -29.11 2.03 -12.97
CA LEU A 246 -27.72 1.84 -12.55
C LEU A 246 -26.69 1.82 -13.70
N ASN A 247 -27.13 2.07 -14.95
CA ASN A 247 -26.30 2.34 -16.12
C ASN A 247 -26.21 3.85 -16.47
N SER A 248 -26.87 4.74 -15.70
CA SER A 248 -26.75 6.18 -15.85
C SER A 248 -25.93 6.82 -14.74
N PHE A 249 -25.25 7.93 -15.05
CA PHE A 249 -24.42 8.65 -14.08
C PHE A 249 -25.26 9.21 -12.92
N SER A 250 -26.44 9.78 -13.21
CA SER A 250 -27.39 10.25 -12.20
C SER A 250 -27.95 9.11 -11.32
N GLY A 251 -28.27 7.95 -11.89
CA GLY A 251 -28.77 6.78 -11.16
C GLY A 251 -27.73 6.23 -10.18
N ILE A 252 -26.50 6.01 -10.66
CA ILE A 252 -25.34 5.63 -9.83
C ILE A 252 -25.10 6.66 -8.72
N SER A 253 -25.09 7.96 -9.06
CA SER A 253 -24.84 9.04 -8.09
C SER A 253 -25.92 9.17 -7.02
N LYS A 254 -27.17 8.85 -7.35
CA LYS A 254 -28.28 8.75 -6.39
C LYS A 254 -28.08 7.53 -5.48
N MET A 255 -27.81 6.36 -6.08
CA MET A 255 -27.61 5.11 -5.37
C MET A 255 -26.43 5.16 -4.39
N GLU A 256 -25.31 5.79 -4.76
CA GLU A 256 -24.17 6.01 -3.85
C GLU A 256 -24.56 6.78 -2.58
N LYS A 257 -25.38 7.84 -2.72
CA LYS A 257 -25.84 8.67 -1.60
C LYS A 257 -26.80 7.91 -0.70
N GLU A 258 -27.80 7.26 -1.29
CA GLU A 258 -28.81 6.48 -0.57
C GLU A 258 -28.17 5.28 0.14
N PHE A 259 -27.27 4.55 -0.53
CA PHE A 259 -26.56 3.43 0.06
C PHE A 259 -25.60 3.87 1.17
N SER A 260 -24.92 5.02 1.05
CA SER A 260 -24.08 5.56 2.13
C SER A 260 -24.88 5.82 3.42
N LEU A 261 -26.12 6.31 3.30
CA LEU A 261 -27.03 6.50 4.43
C LEU A 261 -27.61 5.17 4.95
N PHE A 262 -28.02 4.27 4.05
CA PHE A 262 -28.48 2.92 4.40
C PHE A 262 -27.42 2.17 5.21
N LYS A 263 -26.13 2.30 4.81
CA LYS A 263 -24.99 1.67 5.50
C LYS A 263 -24.85 2.04 6.97
N LYS A 264 -25.38 3.19 7.41
CA LYS A 264 -25.32 3.64 8.80
C LYS A 264 -26.39 3.01 9.70
N LYS A 265 -27.38 2.32 9.12
CA LYS A 265 -28.49 1.66 9.84
C LYS A 265 -28.14 0.25 10.34
N PHE A 266 -27.08 -0.37 9.81
CA PHE A 266 -26.71 -1.75 10.11
C PHE A 266 -25.43 -1.80 10.97
N PRO A 267 -25.28 -2.84 11.82
CA PRO A 267 -24.05 -3.04 12.56
C PRO A 267 -22.89 -3.41 11.64
N LYS A 268 -21.71 -2.85 11.91
CA LYS A 268 -20.45 -3.41 11.43
C LYS A 268 -19.78 -4.24 12.52
N LYS A 269 -19.12 -5.31 12.10
CA LYS A 269 -18.28 -6.13 12.97
C LYS A 269 -17.08 -5.31 13.46
N ALA A 270 -16.86 -5.21 14.77
CA ALA A 270 -15.80 -4.34 15.32
C ALA A 270 -14.38 -4.71 14.86
N ILE A 271 -14.09 -6.02 14.74
CA ILE A 271 -12.83 -6.60 14.25
C ILE A 271 -13.16 -7.79 13.34
N ALA A 272 -12.38 -8.01 12.28
CA ALA A 272 -12.44 -9.22 11.47
C ALA A 272 -11.26 -10.17 11.80
N SER A 273 -11.56 -11.43 12.11
CA SER A 273 -10.62 -12.45 12.61
C SER A 273 -11.18 -13.87 12.40
N ILE A 274 -10.39 -14.82 11.88
CA ILE A 274 -10.56 -16.30 12.02
C ILE A 274 -9.20 -17.01 11.75
N LYS A 275 -8.49 -17.72 12.64
CA LYS A 275 -8.44 -17.79 14.10
C LYS A 275 -7.33 -16.85 14.63
N SER A 276 -7.11 -16.79 15.95
CA SER A 276 -6.30 -15.74 16.55
C SER A 276 -5.74 -16.05 17.95
N GLU A 277 -4.71 -15.30 18.35
CA GLU A 277 -4.46 -14.98 19.75
C GLU A 277 -3.82 -13.58 19.92
N ASN A 278 -4.12 -12.98 21.07
CA ASN A 278 -4.00 -11.61 21.61
C ASN A 278 -4.11 -10.33 20.73
N VAL A 279 -3.95 -10.38 19.40
CA VAL A 279 -4.48 -9.50 18.32
C VAL A 279 -4.55 -7.96 18.41
N SER A 280 -4.56 -7.33 17.22
CA SER A 280 -4.93 -5.93 16.99
C SER A 280 -5.38 -5.74 15.54
N GLY A 281 -6.67 -5.42 15.32
CA GLY A 281 -7.42 -5.46 14.03
C GLY A 281 -6.94 -4.50 12.94
N ASN A 282 -7.18 -4.74 11.66
CA ASN A 282 -7.91 -5.80 10.94
C ASN A 282 -7.47 -5.80 9.45
N TRP A 283 -7.77 -6.77 8.57
CA TRP A 283 -8.44 -8.09 8.71
C TRP A 283 -7.41 -9.23 8.73
N PHE A 284 -7.68 -10.36 9.42
CA PHE A 284 -6.72 -11.47 9.56
C PHE A 284 -7.31 -12.89 9.42
N SER A 285 -6.48 -13.83 8.95
CA SER A 285 -6.61 -15.28 9.17
C SER A 285 -5.31 -16.02 8.83
N ASN A 286 -4.71 -16.95 9.59
CA ASN A 286 -4.81 -17.22 11.03
C ASN A 286 -3.66 -16.49 11.78
N SER A 287 -3.68 -16.48 13.13
CA SER A 287 -2.80 -15.59 13.93
C SER A 287 -2.40 -16.15 15.30
N LYS A 288 -1.29 -15.67 15.88
CA LYS A 288 -1.01 -15.64 17.34
C LYS A 288 -0.20 -14.38 17.73
N ASN A 289 -0.47 -13.85 18.94
CA ASN A 289 0.04 -12.64 19.61
C ASN A 289 0.50 -11.44 18.74
N VAL A 290 -0.43 -10.77 18.05
CA VAL A 290 -0.14 -9.72 17.03
C VAL A 290 -0.48 -8.27 17.49
N TYR A 291 0.47 -7.32 17.54
CA TYR A 291 0.27 -5.90 17.99
C TYR A 291 1.11 -4.83 17.26
N LYS A 292 0.62 -3.94 16.39
CA LYS A 292 -0.70 -3.73 15.80
C LYS A 292 -0.58 -3.90 14.29
N SER A 293 -1.64 -4.37 13.65
CA SER A 293 -1.66 -4.77 12.23
C SER A 293 -2.79 -4.11 11.47
N PHE A 294 -2.64 -3.94 10.15
CA PHE A 294 -3.81 -3.97 9.26
C PHE A 294 -3.56 -4.93 8.06
N ASP A 295 -4.60 -5.63 7.62
CA ASP A 295 -4.72 -6.52 6.43
C ASP A 295 -3.66 -7.64 6.21
N CYS A 296 -3.65 -8.69 7.03
CA CYS A 296 -2.67 -9.81 6.98
C CYS A 296 -3.30 -11.20 6.70
N LEU A 297 -2.52 -12.18 6.24
CA LEU A 297 -2.92 -13.60 6.16
C LEU A 297 -1.78 -14.57 6.57
N ASN A 298 -2.02 -15.43 7.56
CA ASN A 298 -1.11 -16.38 8.23
C ASN A 298 0.10 -15.74 8.95
N VAL A 299 -0.02 -15.57 10.28
CA VAL A 299 0.93 -14.82 11.13
C VAL A 299 1.18 -15.52 12.48
N LYS A 300 2.39 -15.37 13.04
CA LYS A 300 2.70 -15.67 14.45
C LYS A 300 3.78 -14.72 15.02
N ASP A 301 4.06 -14.84 16.31
CA ASP A 301 3.96 -13.79 17.35
C ASP A 301 4.65 -12.47 16.94
N GLY A 302 3.87 -11.41 16.64
CA GLY A 302 4.33 -10.27 15.84
C GLY A 302 3.92 -8.87 16.32
N LYS A 303 4.69 -7.82 15.96
CA LYS A 303 4.37 -6.43 16.34
C LYS A 303 4.83 -5.35 15.31
N TYR A 304 4.01 -4.30 15.11
CA TYR A 304 4.17 -3.16 14.14
C TYR A 304 4.08 -3.47 12.62
N LEU A 305 2.87 -3.58 12.08
CA LEU A 305 2.58 -4.39 10.88
C LEU A 305 1.49 -3.76 9.94
N PHE A 306 1.64 -3.86 8.60
CA PHE A 306 0.56 -3.75 7.56
C PHE A 306 1.14 -4.10 6.15
N GLY A 307 0.54 -4.92 5.28
CA GLY A 307 -0.33 -6.07 5.54
C GLY A 307 0.23 -7.38 4.95
N VAL A 308 0.91 -8.19 5.76
CA VAL A 308 1.71 -9.36 5.32
C VAL A 308 0.89 -10.61 5.03
N PHE A 309 1.35 -11.41 4.07
CA PHE A 309 0.89 -12.77 3.84
C PHE A 309 2.03 -13.79 4.11
N GLY A 310 2.06 -14.46 5.28
CA GLY A 310 2.85 -15.69 5.53
C GLY A 310 3.95 -15.75 6.63
N ALA A 311 3.99 -14.88 7.65
CA ALA A 311 5.17 -14.70 8.52
C ALA A 311 5.06 -15.15 10.01
N GLU A 312 6.11 -15.79 10.54
CA GLU A 312 6.29 -16.32 11.91
C GLU A 312 7.82 -16.25 12.20
N ASP A 313 8.38 -15.54 13.20
CA ASP A 313 7.83 -14.60 14.22
C ASP A 313 8.51 -13.19 14.14
N CYS A 314 7.73 -12.10 14.18
CA CYS A 314 8.07 -10.77 13.61
C CYS A 314 8.29 -9.61 14.61
N MET A 315 9.02 -8.53 14.23
CA MET A 315 8.73 -7.16 14.75
C MET A 315 9.28 -5.97 13.89
N ASP A 316 8.46 -5.48 12.95
CA ASP A 316 8.48 -4.20 12.18
C ASP A 316 8.55 -4.34 10.64
N TYR A 317 7.39 -4.32 9.96
CA TYR A 317 7.30 -4.45 8.48
C TYR A 317 6.41 -3.39 7.78
N PHE A 318 6.54 -3.29 6.45
CA PHE A 318 5.49 -2.87 5.49
C PHE A 318 5.55 -3.71 4.17
N GLU A 319 5.06 -4.97 4.22
CA GLU A 319 5.01 -6.04 3.17
C GLU A 319 6.34 -6.49 2.50
N TRP A 320 6.47 -7.64 1.83
CA TRP A 320 5.81 -8.97 1.96
C TRP A 320 6.88 -10.02 2.34
N GLY A 321 6.50 -11.26 2.72
CA GLY A 321 7.46 -12.32 3.01
C GLY A 321 6.93 -13.47 3.87
N ASN A 322 7.61 -14.62 3.77
CA ASN A 322 7.30 -15.86 4.51
C ASN A 322 8.39 -16.16 5.56
N LYS A 323 8.03 -16.89 6.63
CA LYS A 323 8.97 -17.41 7.68
C LYS A 323 9.87 -16.35 8.35
N ALA A 324 9.44 -15.10 8.35
CA ALA A 324 10.24 -13.96 8.78
C ALA A 324 10.50 -13.96 10.31
N GLU A 325 11.66 -14.46 10.74
CA GLU A 325 12.11 -14.38 12.14
C GLU A 325 12.98 -13.13 12.40
N LEU A 326 12.72 -12.40 13.51
CA LEU A 326 13.45 -11.21 14.00
C LEU A 326 13.83 -10.13 12.97
N ILE A 327 12.92 -9.81 12.06
CA ILE A 327 13.04 -8.60 11.25
C ILE A 327 12.83 -7.36 12.14
N TYR A 328 13.59 -6.28 11.93
CA TYR A 328 13.47 -4.99 12.65
C TYR A 328 13.69 -3.80 11.70
N GLU A 329 12.73 -2.86 11.71
CA GLU A 329 12.48 -1.79 10.71
C GLU A 329 12.82 -2.14 9.25
N SER A 330 11.83 -2.66 8.52
CA SER A 330 11.99 -3.18 7.15
C SER A 330 10.85 -2.82 6.20
N GLU A 331 11.19 -2.62 4.92
CA GLU A 331 10.25 -2.37 3.81
C GLU A 331 11.01 -2.51 2.49
N ASN A 332 10.58 -3.18 1.42
CA ASN A 332 9.52 -4.15 1.23
C ASN A 332 10.24 -5.43 0.74
N CYS A 333 10.07 -6.57 1.42
CA CYS A 333 11.02 -7.70 1.38
C CYS A 333 10.47 -8.92 0.60
N GLY A 334 11.02 -10.15 0.70
CA GLY A 334 10.45 -11.28 -0.07
C GLY A 334 10.86 -12.72 0.31
N ILE A 335 9.83 -13.58 0.39
CA ILE A 335 9.75 -15.06 0.53
C ILE A 335 10.94 -15.80 1.19
N ASP A 336 10.64 -16.41 2.37
CA ASP A 336 11.45 -17.31 3.22
C ASP A 336 12.70 -16.65 3.84
N VAL A 337 12.48 -15.67 4.74
CA VAL A 337 13.47 -14.68 5.20
C VAL A 337 13.96 -14.90 6.65
N SER A 338 15.27 -14.75 6.93
CA SER A 338 15.81 -14.71 8.30
C SER A 338 17.21 -14.08 8.37
N ARG A 339 17.47 -12.83 8.80
CA ARG A 339 16.67 -11.81 9.51
C ARG A 339 17.23 -10.44 9.10
N LEU A 340 16.41 -9.47 8.66
CA LEU A 340 16.89 -8.20 8.08
C LEU A 340 16.70 -7.02 9.06
N SER A 341 17.70 -6.14 9.21
CA SER A 341 17.60 -4.89 10.01
C SER A 341 18.76 -3.93 9.68
N PHE A 342 18.61 -2.67 9.26
CA PHE A 342 17.44 -1.81 9.05
C PHE A 342 17.41 -1.48 7.55
N CYS A 343 16.53 -2.14 6.79
CA CYS A 343 16.67 -2.24 5.35
C CYS A 343 15.68 -1.35 4.59
N THR A 344 16.01 -1.03 3.34
CA THR A 344 14.98 -0.77 2.31
C THR A 344 15.16 -1.71 1.11
N GLN A 345 14.34 -1.57 0.07
CA GLN A 345 13.55 -2.70 -0.46
C GLN A 345 14.39 -3.80 -1.16
N CYS A 346 14.70 -4.90 -0.44
CA CYS A 346 15.55 -6.01 -0.90
C CYS A 346 14.74 -7.31 -1.12
N TRP A 347 14.93 -7.97 -2.26
CA TRP A 347 14.00 -8.99 -2.79
C TRP A 347 14.61 -10.40 -2.94
N MET A 348 13.76 -11.38 -3.26
CA MET A 348 13.99 -12.83 -3.42
C MET A 348 15.41 -13.35 -3.13
N GLY A 349 15.55 -14.09 -2.03
CA GLY A 349 16.79 -14.74 -1.62
C GLY A 349 17.78 -13.85 -0.87
N ALA A 350 17.36 -12.67 -0.41
CA ALA A 350 18.17 -11.78 0.42
C ALA A 350 18.18 -12.23 1.90
N SER A 351 19.35 -12.27 2.53
CA SER A 351 19.50 -12.58 3.96
C SER A 351 20.62 -11.75 4.62
N ASP A 352 20.58 -11.59 5.95
CA ASP A 352 21.69 -11.05 6.74
C ASP A 352 22.22 -9.69 6.23
N LEU A 353 21.29 -8.75 5.98
CA LEU A 353 21.60 -7.41 5.46
C LEU A 353 21.34 -6.32 6.51
N TYR A 354 22.29 -5.40 6.61
CA TYR A 354 22.23 -4.20 7.45
C TYR A 354 22.32 -2.96 6.56
N TYR A 355 21.40 -2.00 6.73
CA TYR A 355 21.37 -0.74 5.96
C TYR A 355 21.53 -0.94 4.44
N CYS A 356 20.88 -1.94 3.85
CA CYS A 356 20.97 -2.21 2.41
C CYS A 356 19.69 -1.78 1.67
N ASN A 357 19.81 -1.47 0.38
CA ASN A 357 18.69 -1.06 -0.48
C ASN A 357 18.78 -1.68 -1.89
N THR A 358 17.70 -2.32 -2.35
CA THR A 358 17.58 -2.92 -3.70
C THR A 358 18.68 -3.95 -4.01
N CYS A 359 18.97 -4.85 -3.07
CA CYS A 359 20.00 -5.89 -3.19
C CYS A 359 19.39 -7.31 -3.33
N PRO A 360 18.85 -7.70 -4.50
CA PRO A 360 18.19 -8.99 -4.67
C PRO A 360 19.18 -10.16 -4.59
N GLY A 361 18.87 -11.16 -3.77
CA GLY A 361 19.70 -12.35 -3.59
C GLY A 361 21.03 -12.14 -2.85
N ALA A 362 21.26 -10.96 -2.24
CA ALA A 362 22.49 -10.65 -1.53
C ALA A 362 22.50 -11.23 -0.10
N ARG A 363 23.69 -11.53 0.45
CA ARG A 363 23.87 -12.14 1.77
C ARG A 363 25.07 -11.58 2.53
N ASN A 364 24.95 -11.31 3.84
CA ASN A 364 26.05 -10.77 4.65
C ASN A 364 26.61 -9.45 4.07
N CYS A 365 25.77 -8.41 4.01
CA CYS A 365 26.19 -7.08 3.53
C CYS A 365 25.80 -5.96 4.50
N PHE A 366 26.62 -4.91 4.53
CA PHE A 366 26.41 -3.71 5.35
C PHE A 366 26.46 -2.44 4.47
N GLY A 367 25.43 -1.60 4.49
CA GLY A 367 25.45 -0.33 3.77
C GLY A 367 25.48 -0.42 2.24
N CYS A 368 25.01 -1.52 1.64
CA CYS A 368 25.13 -1.75 0.19
C CYS A 368 23.87 -1.35 -0.58
N VAL A 369 24.05 -0.87 -1.80
CA VAL A 369 22.98 -0.42 -2.70
C VAL A 369 23.09 -1.15 -4.04
N GLY A 370 21.99 -1.72 -4.52
CA GLY A 370 21.92 -2.29 -5.88
C GLY A 370 22.68 -3.61 -6.13
N LEU A 371 23.30 -4.22 -5.12
CA LEU A 371 24.08 -5.46 -5.29
C LEU A 371 23.18 -6.65 -5.66
N LYS A 372 23.28 -7.12 -6.91
CA LYS A 372 22.66 -8.36 -7.39
C LYS A 372 23.51 -9.56 -6.93
N LYS A 373 22.99 -10.41 -6.05
CA LYS A 373 23.69 -11.60 -5.49
C LYS A 373 25.05 -11.30 -4.83
N GLY A 374 25.17 -10.14 -4.19
CA GLY A 374 26.39 -9.73 -3.48
C GLY A 374 26.65 -10.51 -2.20
N GLU A 375 27.90 -10.57 -1.74
CA GLU A 375 28.25 -11.21 -0.46
C GLU A 375 29.47 -10.59 0.23
N TYR A 376 29.50 -10.65 1.56
CA TYR A 376 30.60 -10.15 2.43
C TYR A 376 31.08 -8.76 2.00
N SER A 377 30.13 -7.84 1.88
CA SER A 377 30.34 -6.54 1.25
C SER A 377 29.92 -5.38 2.16
N ILE A 378 30.73 -4.32 2.15
CA ILE A 378 30.49 -3.09 2.90
C ILE A 378 30.63 -1.91 1.94
N LEU A 379 29.62 -1.02 1.90
CA LEU A 379 29.55 0.13 0.98
C LEU A 379 29.88 -0.25 -0.48
N ASN A 380 29.24 -1.32 -0.99
CA ASN A 380 29.48 -1.92 -2.31
C ASN A 380 30.90 -2.45 -2.61
N LYS A 381 31.83 -2.46 -1.65
CA LYS A 381 33.12 -3.14 -1.78
C LYS A 381 33.04 -4.56 -1.19
N LYS A 382 33.61 -5.57 -1.88
CA LYS A 382 33.73 -6.95 -1.38
C LYS A 382 34.99 -7.12 -0.52
N TYR A 383 34.89 -7.95 0.51
CA TYR A 383 35.97 -8.30 1.43
C TYR A 383 36.08 -9.83 1.59
N SER A 384 37.14 -10.32 2.24
CA SER A 384 37.09 -11.66 2.84
C SER A 384 36.07 -11.70 3.99
N LYS A 385 35.67 -12.90 4.41
CA LYS A 385 34.72 -13.07 5.52
C LYS A 385 35.27 -12.51 6.84
N GLU A 386 36.56 -12.72 7.07
CA GLU A 386 37.27 -12.32 8.27
C GLU A 386 37.40 -10.79 8.35
N GLU A 387 37.78 -10.14 7.25
CA GLU A 387 37.81 -8.67 7.15
C GLU A 387 36.41 -8.05 7.28
N TYR A 388 35.40 -8.66 6.64
CA TYR A 388 34.01 -8.21 6.73
C TYR A 388 33.51 -8.18 8.18
N GLU A 389 33.71 -9.26 8.94
CA GLU A 389 33.28 -9.34 10.33
C GLU A 389 34.01 -8.31 11.22
N ILE A 390 35.33 -8.16 11.07
CA ILE A 390 36.11 -7.16 11.81
C ILE A 390 35.65 -5.73 11.49
N LEU A 391 35.44 -5.41 10.22
CA LEU A 391 35.05 -4.08 9.78
C LEU A 391 33.60 -3.74 10.18
N LYS A 392 32.68 -4.71 10.09
CA LYS A 392 31.29 -4.58 10.57
C LYS A 392 31.24 -4.20 12.04
N GLU A 393 31.93 -4.93 12.92
CA GLU A 393 31.95 -4.62 14.36
C GLU A 393 32.58 -3.24 14.66
N LYS A 394 33.60 -2.83 13.89
CA LYS A 394 34.18 -1.48 13.97
C LYS A 394 33.16 -0.39 13.61
N ILE A 395 32.37 -0.59 12.55
CA ILE A 395 31.32 0.36 12.11
C ILE A 395 30.20 0.44 13.16
N ILE A 396 29.71 -0.70 13.65
CA ILE A 396 28.68 -0.77 14.70
C ILE A 396 29.12 0.00 15.95
N LYS A 397 30.37 -0.19 16.39
CA LYS A 397 30.94 0.55 17.52
C LYS A 397 31.00 2.06 17.26
N GLN A 398 31.41 2.49 16.07
CA GLN A 398 31.44 3.92 15.70
C GLN A 398 30.03 4.53 15.74
N MET A 399 29.06 3.89 15.07
CA MET A 399 27.66 4.34 15.02
C MET A 399 26.95 4.33 16.38
N SER A 400 27.45 3.56 17.35
CA SER A 400 26.94 3.54 18.72
C SER A 400 27.42 4.77 19.52
N VAL A 401 28.67 5.22 19.32
CA VAL A 401 29.26 6.34 20.08
C VAL A 401 29.07 7.69 19.38
N THR A 402 29.20 7.74 18.06
CA THR A 402 29.08 8.94 17.22
C THR A 402 27.73 8.96 16.51
N PRO A 403 26.77 9.81 16.93
CA PRO A 403 25.48 9.91 16.27
C PRO A 403 25.57 10.67 14.94
N TYR A 404 24.60 10.39 14.06
CA TYR A 404 24.25 11.23 12.92
C TYR A 404 23.04 12.10 13.27
N PHE A 405 22.98 13.33 12.76
CA PHE A 405 21.87 14.25 13.02
C PHE A 405 21.12 14.63 11.74
N ASP A 406 19.80 14.39 11.70
CA ASP A 406 18.90 14.89 10.65
C ASP A 406 18.10 16.06 11.23
N GLY A 407 18.67 17.27 11.10
CA GLY A 407 18.16 18.48 11.75
C GLY A 407 18.24 18.41 13.27
N LYS A 408 17.13 18.06 13.94
CA LYS A 408 17.03 17.94 15.40
C LYS A 408 16.85 16.49 15.89
N LEU A 409 16.83 15.53 14.96
CA LEU A 409 16.66 14.11 15.25
C LEU A 409 18.02 13.43 15.27
N GLU A 410 18.23 12.51 16.23
CA GLU A 410 19.49 11.84 16.48
C GLU A 410 19.41 10.36 16.06
N TYR A 411 20.37 9.91 15.26
CA TYR A 411 20.40 8.55 14.71
C TYR A 411 21.70 7.86 15.15
N ARG A 412 21.56 6.67 15.73
CA ARG A 412 22.64 5.78 16.13
C ARG A 412 22.42 4.40 15.53
N TYR A 413 23.40 3.51 15.68
CA TYR A 413 23.16 2.09 15.42
C TYR A 413 21.96 1.59 16.23
N GLY A 414 20.95 1.02 15.58
CA GLY A 414 19.68 0.66 16.21
C GLY A 414 18.44 1.35 15.64
N GLU A 415 18.65 2.34 14.77
CA GLU A 415 17.61 3.13 14.11
C GLU A 415 17.72 2.98 12.58
N ALA A 416 16.60 2.91 11.86
CA ALA A 416 16.60 2.93 10.40
C ALA A 416 17.09 4.26 9.81
N PHE A 417 17.03 4.38 8.49
CA PHE A 417 17.45 5.59 7.79
C PHE A 417 16.74 6.87 8.29
N PRO A 418 17.43 8.03 8.24
CA PRO A 418 16.82 9.33 8.47
C PRO A 418 15.78 9.72 7.40
N ASN A 419 14.93 10.69 7.73
CA ASN A 419 13.83 11.10 6.84
C ASN A 419 14.37 11.74 5.54
N SER A 420 15.51 12.41 5.60
CA SER A 420 16.19 13.01 4.44
C SER A 420 16.75 12.00 3.43
N PHE A 421 16.78 10.71 3.76
CA PHE A 421 17.29 9.63 2.89
C PHE A 421 16.19 9.03 2.00
N SER A 422 14.91 9.33 2.26
CA SER A 422 13.83 8.98 1.33
C SER A 422 13.92 9.84 0.07
N ASP A 423 13.76 9.20 -1.09
CA ASP A 423 13.77 9.83 -2.40
C ASP A 423 12.48 10.58 -2.73
N PHE A 424 11.39 10.28 -2.02
CA PHE A 424 10.05 10.80 -2.30
C PHE A 424 9.64 11.89 -1.31
N ALA A 425 8.76 12.80 -1.73
CA ALA A 425 8.05 13.65 -0.78
C ALA A 425 6.93 12.88 -0.09
N TYR A 426 6.52 13.35 1.10
CA TYR A 426 5.50 12.70 1.93
C TYR A 426 4.20 12.43 1.14
N ASN A 427 3.76 13.43 0.38
CA ASN A 427 2.52 13.41 -0.43
C ASN A 427 2.63 12.64 -1.76
N GLU A 428 3.77 12.02 -2.04
CA GLU A 428 3.97 11.06 -3.14
C GLU A 428 4.13 9.61 -2.64
N SER A 429 4.38 9.46 -1.35
CA SER A 429 4.65 8.19 -0.68
C SER A 429 3.38 7.54 -0.14
N ALA A 430 3.45 6.25 0.19
CA ALA A 430 2.39 5.53 0.89
C ALA A 430 1.99 6.20 2.23
N ALA A 431 2.88 6.97 2.86
CA ALA A 431 2.56 7.71 4.08
C ALA A 431 1.49 8.78 3.85
N GLY A 432 1.54 9.48 2.72
CA GLY A 432 0.54 10.49 2.35
C GLY A 432 -0.85 9.91 2.07
N ASP A 433 -0.93 8.60 1.83
CA ASP A 433 -2.16 7.87 1.50
C ASP A 433 -2.87 7.33 2.73
N PHE A 434 -2.11 6.72 3.63
CA PHE A 434 -2.63 6.05 4.82
C PHE A 434 -2.59 6.92 6.07
N PHE A 435 -1.75 7.96 6.08
CA PHE A 435 -1.62 8.96 7.13
C PHE A 435 -1.66 10.38 6.52
N PRO A 436 -2.72 10.78 5.82
CA PRO A 436 -2.78 12.08 5.14
C PRO A 436 -2.58 13.24 6.13
N LEU A 437 -1.61 14.11 5.81
CA LEU A 437 -1.26 15.31 6.57
C LEU A 437 -1.33 16.55 5.66
N THR A 438 -1.62 17.71 6.24
CA THR A 438 -1.50 18.97 5.51
C THR A 438 -0.04 19.32 5.23
N LYS A 439 0.21 20.11 4.18
CA LYS A 439 1.56 20.65 3.85
C LYS A 439 2.26 21.29 5.06
N LYS A 440 1.50 22.03 5.89
CA LYS A 440 2.02 22.67 7.11
C LYS A 440 2.51 21.64 8.12
N GLU A 441 1.73 20.58 8.36
CA GLU A 441 2.10 19.51 9.28
C GLU A 441 3.32 18.73 8.79
N VAL A 442 3.35 18.35 7.50
CA VAL A 442 4.47 17.66 6.86
C VAL A 442 5.79 18.42 7.07
N LEU A 443 5.82 19.71 6.72
CA LEU A 443 6.99 20.56 6.87
C LEU A 443 7.37 20.76 8.35
N SER A 444 6.39 20.91 9.25
CA SER A 444 6.65 21.06 10.70
C SER A 444 7.30 19.82 11.35
N ARG A 445 7.11 18.64 10.75
CA ARG A 445 7.69 17.37 11.18
C ARG A 445 9.01 17.03 10.46
N GLY A 446 9.55 17.96 9.67
CA GLY A 446 10.82 17.78 8.94
C GLY A 446 10.73 16.93 7.68
N TYR A 447 9.52 16.55 7.22
CA TYR A 447 9.36 15.81 5.98
C TYR A 447 9.34 16.73 4.76
N ARG A 448 9.74 16.21 3.59
CA ARG A 448 9.65 16.93 2.32
C ARG A 448 8.21 16.93 1.79
N TRP A 449 7.79 18.04 1.19
CA TRP A 449 6.52 18.18 0.46
C TRP A 449 6.81 18.58 -0.99
N LYS A 450 6.08 18.01 -1.95
CA LYS A 450 6.18 18.35 -3.37
C LYS A 450 4.83 18.83 -3.89
N ASP A 451 4.76 20.09 -4.29
CA ASP A 451 3.56 20.61 -4.95
C ASP A 451 3.41 19.96 -6.32
N ARG A 452 2.20 19.46 -6.61
CA ARG A 452 1.91 18.84 -7.90
C ARG A 452 1.83 19.90 -8.99
N GLU A 453 2.54 19.70 -10.10
CA GLU A 453 2.41 20.53 -11.29
C GLU A 453 0.98 20.39 -11.87
N LYS A 454 0.17 21.44 -11.74
CA LYS A 454 -1.08 21.54 -12.51
C LYS A 454 -0.72 21.83 -13.97
N LYS A 455 -0.87 20.82 -14.82
CA LYS A 455 -0.74 20.98 -16.26
C LYS A 455 -2.01 21.63 -16.81
N ASN A 456 -1.85 22.81 -17.39
CA ASN A 456 -2.92 23.54 -18.07
C ASN A 456 -3.17 22.90 -19.43
N TYR A 457 -3.81 21.73 -19.43
CA TYR A 457 -4.29 21.10 -20.66
C TYR A 457 -5.47 21.90 -21.23
N GLU A 458 -5.46 22.14 -22.54
CA GLU A 458 -6.64 22.62 -23.24
C GLU A 458 -7.68 21.49 -23.28
N THR A 459 -8.82 21.71 -22.62
CA THR A 459 -9.94 20.76 -22.53
C THR A 459 -10.92 21.03 -23.67
N THR A 460 -11.42 19.96 -24.29
CA THR A 460 -12.36 20.05 -25.43
C THR A 460 -13.80 19.81 -25.02
N ILE A 461 -14.03 19.10 -23.91
CA ILE A 461 -15.35 18.82 -23.33
C ILE A 461 -15.29 18.86 -21.79
N LYS A 462 -16.34 19.36 -21.13
CA LYS A 462 -16.41 19.35 -19.66
C LYS A 462 -16.97 18.03 -19.14
N SER A 463 -16.57 17.62 -17.92
CA SER A 463 -17.15 16.44 -17.27
C SER A 463 -18.68 16.49 -17.17
N GLY A 464 -19.27 17.68 -17.01
CA GLY A 464 -20.73 17.87 -16.94
C GLY A 464 -21.46 17.74 -18.28
N GLU A 465 -20.73 17.72 -19.40
CA GLU A 465 -21.26 17.65 -20.75
C GLU A 465 -21.22 16.23 -21.33
N LEU A 466 -20.56 15.26 -20.67
CA LEU A 466 -20.56 13.86 -21.11
C LEU A 466 -21.97 13.24 -20.99
N PRO A 467 -22.39 12.35 -21.92
CA PRO A 467 -23.72 11.72 -21.91
C PRO A 467 -24.05 10.96 -20.62
N GLU A 468 -25.34 10.78 -20.33
CA GLU A 468 -25.77 10.17 -19.06
C GLU A 468 -25.53 8.66 -19.03
N THR A 469 -25.65 7.97 -20.16
CA THR A 469 -25.40 6.54 -20.32
C THR A 469 -24.29 6.26 -21.33
N ILE A 470 -23.72 5.05 -21.32
CA ILE A 470 -22.66 4.66 -22.28
C ILE A 470 -23.20 4.39 -23.69
N GLY A 471 -24.50 4.09 -23.84
CA GLY A 471 -25.14 3.90 -25.14
C GLY A 471 -25.24 5.18 -25.99
N GLU A 472 -25.10 6.34 -25.35
CA GLU A 472 -25.07 7.66 -25.99
C GLU A 472 -23.64 8.11 -26.39
N VAL A 473 -22.61 7.32 -26.06
CA VAL A 473 -21.20 7.68 -26.28
C VAL A 473 -20.64 7.05 -27.55
N ASP A 474 -20.35 7.88 -28.55
CA ASP A 474 -19.67 7.49 -29.78
C ASP A 474 -18.12 7.52 -29.64
N ASP A 475 -17.41 7.00 -30.65
CA ASP A 475 -15.94 6.84 -30.62
C ASP A 475 -15.15 8.16 -30.71
N SER A 476 -15.80 9.29 -31.01
CA SER A 476 -15.14 10.60 -31.00
C SER A 476 -14.54 10.94 -29.63
N ILE A 477 -15.10 10.41 -28.53
CA ILE A 477 -14.62 10.59 -27.16
C ILE A 477 -13.14 10.22 -26.97
N LEU A 478 -12.60 9.33 -27.81
CA LEU A 478 -11.18 8.92 -27.81
C LEU A 478 -10.23 10.05 -28.25
N LYS A 479 -10.75 11.08 -28.92
CA LYS A 479 -10.00 12.27 -29.37
C LYS A 479 -10.05 13.41 -28.35
N GLU A 480 -11.12 13.45 -27.56
CA GLU A 480 -11.41 14.52 -26.61
C GLU A 480 -10.38 14.62 -25.47
N VAL A 481 -10.33 15.77 -24.81
CA VAL A 481 -9.64 16.03 -23.55
C VAL A 481 -10.70 16.47 -22.54
N ILE A 482 -11.04 15.58 -21.61
CA ILE A 482 -12.14 15.77 -20.67
C ILE A 482 -11.64 16.60 -19.48
N GLU A 483 -12.28 17.74 -19.23
CA GLU A 483 -12.05 18.52 -18.00
C GLU A 483 -12.43 17.68 -16.77
N CYS A 484 -11.56 17.60 -15.77
CA CYS A 484 -11.89 16.93 -14.52
C CYS A 484 -12.94 17.72 -13.74
N GLY A 485 -14.04 17.09 -13.35
CA GLY A 485 -15.08 17.73 -12.52
C GLY A 485 -14.62 18.21 -11.13
N GLU A 486 -13.39 17.88 -10.73
CA GLU A 486 -12.69 18.42 -9.55
C GLU A 486 -11.32 19.05 -9.93
N LYS A 487 -11.18 19.71 -11.08
CA LYS A 487 -9.91 20.30 -11.57
C LYS A 487 -9.16 21.17 -10.55
N ASP A 488 -9.90 21.84 -9.67
CA ASP A 488 -9.33 22.75 -8.68
C ASP A 488 -8.75 22.01 -7.46
N SER A 489 -9.14 20.75 -7.23
CA SER A 489 -8.59 19.89 -6.18
C SER A 489 -7.06 19.77 -6.28
N PRO A 490 -6.32 19.82 -5.16
CA PRO A 490 -4.86 19.61 -5.16
C PRO A 490 -4.47 18.19 -5.60
N ASN A 491 -5.40 17.25 -5.59
CA ASN A 491 -5.20 15.87 -6.02
C ASN A 491 -5.63 15.64 -7.49
N SER A 492 -6.07 16.67 -8.21
CA SER A 492 -6.42 16.56 -9.63
C SER A 492 -5.26 16.94 -10.54
N VAL A 493 -5.15 16.25 -11.67
CA VAL A 493 -4.28 16.60 -12.80
C VAL A 493 -4.97 17.55 -13.82
N GLY A 494 -6.14 18.09 -13.48
CA GLY A 494 -6.89 19.06 -14.29
C GLY A 494 -7.75 18.44 -15.39
N ALA A 495 -7.21 17.50 -16.17
CA ALA A 495 -7.91 16.86 -17.28
C ALA A 495 -7.51 15.37 -17.43
N PHE A 496 -8.29 14.62 -18.21
CA PHE A 496 -8.00 13.21 -18.53
C PHE A 496 -8.55 12.83 -19.92
N ARG A 497 -8.21 11.63 -20.39
CA ARG A 497 -8.71 11.01 -21.62
C ARG A 497 -9.22 9.60 -21.33
N ILE A 498 -10.05 9.08 -22.23
CA ILE A 498 -10.50 7.68 -22.25
C ILE A 498 -9.72 6.95 -23.35
N THR A 499 -9.12 5.81 -23.04
CA THR A 499 -8.49 4.92 -24.03
C THR A 499 -9.52 3.97 -24.66
N GLU A 500 -9.18 3.39 -25.80
CA GLU A 500 -10.03 2.42 -26.52
C GLU A 500 -10.39 1.19 -25.64
N ASN A 501 -9.44 0.72 -24.83
CA ASN A 501 -9.64 -0.36 -23.86
C ASN A 501 -10.62 0.02 -22.75
N GLU A 502 -10.55 1.26 -22.26
CA GLU A 502 -11.51 1.79 -21.28
C GLU A 502 -12.90 1.93 -21.88
N LEU A 503 -13.03 2.53 -23.06
CA LEU A 503 -14.32 2.69 -23.74
C LEU A 503 -14.98 1.33 -23.98
N SER A 504 -14.20 0.34 -24.41
CA SER A 504 -14.63 -1.05 -24.57
C SER A 504 -15.07 -1.68 -23.24
N PHE A 505 -14.35 -1.41 -22.14
CA PHE A 505 -14.73 -1.85 -20.80
C PHE A 505 -16.06 -1.23 -20.35
N TYR A 506 -16.22 0.10 -20.45
CA TYR A 506 -17.43 0.80 -20.05
C TYR A 506 -18.66 0.33 -20.84
N ARG A 507 -18.52 0.12 -22.16
CA ARG A 507 -19.56 -0.46 -23.02
C ARG A 507 -19.92 -1.88 -22.62
N ARG A 508 -18.93 -2.76 -22.41
CA ARG A 508 -19.15 -4.16 -21.97
C ARG A 508 -19.87 -4.24 -20.62
N MET A 509 -19.63 -3.28 -19.75
CA MET A 509 -20.15 -3.27 -18.38
C MET A 509 -21.47 -2.51 -18.22
N ASP A 510 -21.98 -1.88 -19.27
CA ASP A 510 -23.11 -0.92 -19.26
C ASP A 510 -22.93 0.17 -18.17
N LEU A 511 -21.77 0.83 -18.20
CA LEU A 511 -21.38 1.84 -17.22
C LEU A 511 -21.05 3.18 -17.88
N PRO A 512 -21.56 4.31 -17.36
CA PRO A 512 -21.27 5.62 -17.91
C PRO A 512 -19.81 6.01 -17.67
N LEU A 513 -19.31 6.92 -18.51
CA LEU A 513 -17.94 7.41 -18.40
C LEU A 513 -17.67 8.15 -17.07
N PRO A 514 -16.44 8.06 -16.53
CA PRO A 514 -16.05 8.75 -15.31
C PRO A 514 -16.09 10.26 -15.49
N ARG A 515 -16.47 11.00 -14.43
CA ARG A 515 -16.55 12.47 -14.43
C ARG A 515 -15.30 13.16 -13.86
N VAL A 516 -14.36 12.40 -13.30
CA VAL A 516 -13.15 12.92 -12.65
C VAL A 516 -11.96 12.03 -12.97
N CYS A 517 -10.75 12.62 -12.98
CA CYS A 517 -9.52 11.91 -13.33
C CYS A 517 -9.19 10.77 -12.34
N PHE A 518 -8.35 9.82 -12.79
CA PHE A 518 -7.96 8.63 -12.02
C PHE A 518 -7.61 8.93 -10.56
N ASP A 519 -6.71 9.90 -10.29
CA ASP A 519 -6.28 10.25 -8.93
C ASP A 519 -7.43 10.57 -7.98
N ILE A 520 -8.46 11.28 -8.45
CA ILE A 520 -9.65 11.62 -7.66
C ILE A 520 -10.52 10.36 -7.45
N ARG A 521 -10.69 9.51 -8.46
CA ARG A 521 -11.44 8.24 -8.32
C ARG A 521 -10.75 7.30 -7.32
N HIS A 522 -9.43 7.13 -7.46
CA HIS A 522 -8.58 6.37 -6.54
C HIS A 522 -8.66 6.91 -5.12
N LEU A 523 -8.51 8.22 -4.92
CA LEU A 523 -8.62 8.85 -3.60
C LEU A 523 -10.01 8.66 -2.98
N ARG A 524 -11.09 8.81 -3.76
CA ARG A 524 -12.47 8.55 -3.31
C ARG A 524 -12.64 7.10 -2.85
N ARG A 525 -12.07 6.12 -3.56
CA ARG A 525 -12.08 4.70 -3.14
C ARG A 525 -11.25 4.47 -1.89
N LEU A 526 -10.07 5.06 -1.79
CA LEU A 526 -9.22 4.95 -0.60
C LEU A 526 -9.92 5.53 0.64
N ASN A 527 -10.58 6.70 0.49
CA ASN A 527 -11.35 7.34 1.56
C ASN A 527 -12.66 6.58 1.94
N LYS A 528 -13.10 5.60 1.14
CA LYS A 528 -14.18 4.66 1.52
C LYS A 528 -13.67 3.56 2.49
N ARG A 529 -12.35 3.44 2.73
CA ARG A 529 -11.74 2.58 3.77
C ARG A 529 -11.53 3.38 5.08
N PRO A 530 -11.48 2.71 6.25
CA PRO A 530 -11.09 3.35 7.51
C PRO A 530 -9.59 3.68 7.53
N MET A 531 -9.22 4.67 8.36
CA MET A 531 -7.82 4.99 8.62
C MET A 531 -7.11 3.87 9.40
N LEU A 532 -5.78 3.79 9.26
CA LEU A 532 -4.93 2.80 9.92
C LEU A 532 -4.66 3.12 11.39
N ARG A 533 -5.73 3.36 12.16
CA ARG A 533 -5.66 3.73 13.58
C ARG A 533 -6.73 3.00 14.37
N LEU A 534 -6.31 2.23 15.36
CA LEU A 534 -7.19 1.61 16.34
C LEU A 534 -7.66 2.63 17.37
N GLN A 535 -8.94 2.53 17.75
CA GLN A 535 -9.55 3.27 18.85
C GLN A 535 -10.42 2.33 19.70
N LYS A 536 -10.62 2.69 20.97
CA LYS A 536 -11.54 1.98 21.86
C LYS A 536 -12.96 2.50 21.68
N ARG A 537 -13.93 1.59 21.64
CA ARG A 537 -15.38 1.86 21.56
C ARG A 537 -16.14 0.75 22.26
N ASP A 538 -17.44 0.91 22.47
CA ASP A 538 -18.29 -0.12 23.06
C ASP A 538 -19.24 -0.74 22.03
N CYS A 539 -19.54 -2.03 22.21
CA CYS A 539 -20.52 -2.76 21.41
C CYS A 539 -21.92 -2.16 21.61
N SER A 540 -22.56 -1.74 20.52
CA SER A 540 -23.87 -1.07 20.56
C SER A 540 -25.05 -1.94 21.02
N LYS A 541 -24.85 -3.26 21.20
CA LYS A 541 -25.88 -4.22 21.65
C LYS A 541 -25.70 -4.70 23.10
N CYS A 542 -24.47 -4.76 23.61
CA CYS A 542 -24.17 -5.31 24.94
C CYS A 542 -23.15 -4.50 25.78
N ASN A 543 -22.72 -3.33 25.30
CA ASN A 543 -21.77 -2.42 25.96
C ASN A 543 -20.40 -3.02 26.35
N VAL A 544 -20.02 -4.19 25.82
CA VAL A 544 -18.65 -4.69 25.99
C VAL A 544 -17.66 -3.82 25.21
N ALA A 545 -16.55 -3.46 25.85
CA ALA A 545 -15.47 -2.71 25.22
C ALA A 545 -14.82 -3.52 24.08
N VAL A 546 -14.53 -2.84 22.97
CA VAL A 546 -13.89 -3.38 21.76
C VAL A 546 -12.87 -2.38 21.20
N GLU A 547 -11.86 -2.88 20.52
CA GLU A 547 -10.99 -2.05 19.67
C GLU A 547 -11.45 -2.12 18.21
N THR A 548 -11.34 -1.01 17.48
CA THR A 548 -11.74 -0.97 16.06
C THR A 548 -11.08 0.18 15.30
N VAL A 549 -10.95 0.04 13.98
CA VAL A 549 -10.61 1.14 13.05
C VAL A 549 -11.81 2.05 12.75
N TYR A 550 -13.03 1.61 13.06
CA TYR A 550 -14.25 2.32 12.69
C TYR A 550 -14.58 3.43 13.67
N THR A 551 -14.40 4.68 13.24
CA THR A 551 -14.88 5.87 13.97
C THR A 551 -16.39 5.87 14.11
N LYS A 552 -16.93 6.62 15.08
CA LYS A 552 -18.38 6.79 15.28
C LYS A 552 -19.09 7.35 14.04
N GLU A 553 -18.40 8.17 13.25
CA GLU A 553 -18.89 8.72 11.98
C GLU A 553 -18.94 7.68 10.85
N TYR A 554 -17.90 6.83 10.74
CA TYR A 554 -17.80 5.76 9.73
C TYR A 554 -18.77 4.60 10.00
N SER A 555 -18.99 4.29 11.28
CA SER A 555 -19.96 3.29 11.73
C SER A 555 -20.60 3.71 13.06
N PRO A 556 -21.82 4.28 13.04
CA PRO A 556 -22.53 4.62 14.27
C PRO A 556 -22.77 3.38 15.14
N ILE A 557 -23.20 2.28 14.51
CA ILE A 557 -23.42 0.97 15.15
C ILE A 557 -22.19 0.09 14.93
N ILE A 558 -21.65 -0.49 16.01
CA ILE A 558 -20.63 -1.54 15.94
C ILE A 558 -21.01 -2.67 16.89
N TYR A 559 -20.87 -3.92 16.44
CA TYR A 559 -21.10 -5.10 17.28
C TYR A 559 -19.78 -5.84 17.53
N CYS A 560 -19.63 -6.38 18.75
CA CYS A 560 -18.60 -7.38 19.05
C CYS A 560 -18.86 -8.67 18.25
N GLU A 561 -17.89 -9.59 18.23
CA GLU A 561 -17.97 -10.87 17.50
C GLU A 561 -19.32 -11.59 17.72
N THR A 562 -19.66 -11.88 18.98
CA THR A 562 -20.86 -12.62 19.36
C THR A 562 -22.15 -11.92 18.92
N CYS A 563 -22.26 -10.61 19.18
CA CYS A 563 -23.46 -9.84 18.80
C CYS A 563 -23.60 -9.69 17.28
N TYR A 564 -22.49 -9.60 16.54
CA TYR A 564 -22.50 -9.59 15.08
C TYR A 564 -22.91 -10.95 14.52
N GLN A 565 -22.40 -12.04 15.09
CA GLN A 565 -22.78 -13.39 14.67
C GLN A 565 -24.29 -13.61 14.81
N GLN A 566 -24.86 -13.34 16.00
CA GLN A 566 -26.29 -13.48 16.30
C GLN A 566 -27.24 -12.58 15.48
N GLU A 567 -26.73 -11.59 14.75
CA GLU A 567 -27.53 -10.69 13.92
C GLU A 567 -27.48 -11.05 12.43
N VAL A 568 -26.46 -11.81 12.01
CA VAL A 568 -26.10 -12.04 10.60
C VAL A 568 -26.13 -13.52 10.20
N TYR A 569 -26.06 -14.43 11.18
CA TYR A 569 -26.12 -15.89 11.00
C TYR A 569 -27.13 -16.51 11.97
#